data_AF-A0A7J2YUJ2-F1
#
_entry.id   AF-A0A7J2YUJ2-F1
#
_cell.length_a   1.000
_cell.length_b   1.000
_cell.length_c   1.000
_cell.angle_alpha   90.00
_cell.angle_beta   90.00
_cell.angle_gamma   90.00
#
_symmetry.space_group_name_H-M   'P 1'
#
loop_
_entity.id
_entity.type
_entity.pdbx_description
1 polymer ?
#
loop_
_entity_poly.entity_id
_entity_poly.type
_entity_poly.pdbx_seq_one_letter_code
_entity_poly.pdbx_strand_id
1 'polypeptide(L)'
;MSTKSAKHVRDKWRSKTWYMVVAPSFFGNIELGSIPAQEEQMLIGRVVEATLYDITGDFSHHYLKMFFQINTIEGKTARTLFKGHEYSRDYLRSLVRRRTTKVDGLFNLSTKDGFKLRISVSALTLSRIKTSQEKIIREMMEKIIKDKAAALTLDQFVQEMVLGKIASDIYNQAKLVAPLRHVGIRKSKLIAAPTELPKAAPAPAVEAEEAEAPPA
;
A
#
# COMPACT_ATOMS: atom_id res chain seq x y z
N MET A 1 -34.11 -27.41 -46.96
CA MET A 1 -33.48 -27.66 -45.64
C MET A 1 -32.36 -26.66 -45.44
N SER A 2 -32.53 -25.69 -44.53
CA SER A 2 -31.50 -24.68 -44.25
C SER A 2 -30.49 -25.28 -43.27
N THR A 3 -29.30 -25.57 -43.76
CA THR A 3 -28.16 -25.97 -42.94
C THR A 3 -27.71 -24.74 -42.14
N LYS A 4 -28.22 -24.61 -40.91
CA LYS A 4 -27.68 -23.65 -39.93
C LYS A 4 -26.21 -24.01 -39.72
N SER A 5 -25.31 -23.26 -40.34
CA SER A 5 -23.88 -23.33 -40.09
C SER A 5 -23.66 -23.14 -38.60
N ALA A 6 -23.15 -24.17 -37.91
CA ALA A 6 -22.71 -24.02 -36.54
C ALA A 6 -21.63 -22.93 -36.53
N LYS A 7 -21.97 -21.76 -35.98
CA LYS A 7 -21.06 -20.61 -35.87
C LYS A 7 -19.78 -21.12 -35.20
N HIS A 8 -18.66 -21.07 -35.92
CA HIS A 8 -17.36 -21.44 -35.38
C HIS A 8 -17.14 -20.59 -34.12
N VAL A 9 -17.24 -21.21 -32.94
CA VAL A 9 -17.05 -20.54 -31.66
C VAL A 9 -15.59 -20.09 -31.66
N ARG A 10 -15.35 -18.79 -31.85
CA ARG A 10 -14.01 -18.21 -31.79
C ARG A 10 -13.49 -18.38 -30.36
N ASP A 11 -12.27 -18.88 -30.24
CA ASP A 11 -11.59 -19.03 -28.97
C ASP A 11 -11.38 -17.64 -28.33
N LYS A 12 -12.09 -17.42 -27.22
CA LYS A 12 -12.09 -16.17 -26.45
C LYS A 12 -10.74 -15.88 -25.79
N TRP A 13 -9.81 -16.84 -25.76
CA TRP A 13 -8.47 -16.61 -25.23
C TRP A 13 -7.59 -15.85 -26.20
N ARG A 14 -7.68 -16.17 -27.50
CA ARG A 14 -6.85 -15.55 -28.55
C ARG A 14 -7.11 -14.06 -28.73
N SER A 15 -8.27 -13.58 -28.30
CA SER A 15 -8.65 -12.19 -28.40
C SER A 15 -8.12 -11.32 -27.26
N LYS A 16 -7.57 -11.92 -26.18
CA LYS A 16 -7.04 -11.19 -25.03
C LYS A 16 -5.62 -10.70 -25.28
N THR A 17 -5.37 -9.47 -24.90
CA THR A 17 -4.02 -8.89 -24.83
C THR A 17 -3.51 -8.93 -23.39
N TRP A 18 -2.19 -9.13 -23.25
CA TRP A 18 -1.52 -9.13 -21.96
C TRP A 18 -1.07 -7.71 -21.61
N TYR A 19 -1.42 -7.26 -20.42
CA TYR A 19 -1.03 -5.97 -19.88
C TYR A 19 -0.11 -6.18 -18.68
N MET A 20 0.95 -5.39 -18.59
CA MET A 20 1.93 -5.45 -17.52
C MET A 20 1.49 -4.52 -16.40
N VAL A 21 1.31 -5.05 -15.20
CA VAL A 21 0.93 -4.27 -14.03
C VAL A 21 2.19 -3.78 -13.34
N VAL A 22 2.28 -2.47 -13.19
CA VAL A 22 3.44 -1.81 -12.59
C VAL A 22 3.03 -1.19 -11.26
N ALA A 23 3.88 -1.41 -10.26
CA ALA A 23 3.74 -0.81 -8.94
C ALA A 23 3.86 0.72 -9.01
N PRO A 24 3.31 1.47 -8.03
CA PRO A 24 3.50 2.91 -7.97
C PRO A 24 4.98 3.32 -7.90
N SER A 25 5.29 4.55 -8.33
CA SER A 25 6.66 5.10 -8.40
C SER A 25 7.43 5.01 -7.07
N PHE A 26 6.74 5.18 -5.94
CA PHE A 26 7.38 5.08 -4.61
C PHE A 26 7.83 3.66 -4.22
N PHE A 27 7.49 2.63 -5.00
CA PHE A 27 8.01 1.27 -4.89
C PHE A 27 8.99 0.90 -6.01
N GLY A 28 9.48 1.88 -6.78
CA GLY A 28 10.48 1.65 -7.81
C GLY A 28 9.93 1.13 -9.14
N ASN A 29 8.63 1.30 -9.41
CA ASN A 29 7.97 0.90 -10.66
C ASN A 29 8.23 -0.57 -11.05
N ILE A 30 8.17 -1.45 -10.06
CA ILE A 30 8.43 -2.88 -10.26
C ILE A 30 7.21 -3.54 -10.91
N GLU A 31 7.49 -4.50 -11.77
CA GLU A 31 6.49 -5.31 -12.45
C GLU A 31 5.88 -6.33 -11.47
N LEU A 32 4.60 -6.16 -11.14
CA LEU A 32 3.88 -7.04 -10.22
C LEU A 32 3.33 -8.29 -10.93
N GLY A 33 3.26 -8.24 -12.27
CA GLY A 33 2.84 -9.36 -13.12
C GLY A 33 2.00 -8.93 -14.32
N SER A 34 1.61 -9.89 -15.14
CA SER A 34 0.84 -9.65 -16.37
C SER A 34 -0.61 -10.11 -16.22
N ILE A 35 -1.57 -9.27 -16.60
CA ILE A 35 -3.00 -9.59 -16.59
C ILE A 35 -3.53 -9.63 -18.02
N PRO A 36 -4.21 -10.73 -18.44
CA PRO A 36 -4.87 -10.78 -19.73
C PRO A 36 -6.24 -10.08 -19.66
N ALA A 37 -6.51 -9.20 -20.62
CA ALA A 37 -7.81 -8.55 -20.77
C ALA A 37 -8.19 -8.39 -22.25
N GLN A 38 -9.50 -8.36 -22.50
CA GLN A 38 -10.05 -8.13 -23.83
C GLN A 38 -10.11 -6.62 -24.14
N GLU A 39 -10.53 -5.85 -23.14
CA GLU A 39 -10.73 -4.41 -23.22
C GLU A 39 -10.05 -3.77 -22.00
N GLU A 40 -9.50 -2.57 -22.21
CA GLU A 40 -8.81 -1.79 -21.18
C GLU A 40 -9.73 -1.44 -20.01
N GLN A 41 -11.01 -1.15 -20.28
CA GLN A 41 -11.99 -0.82 -19.25
C GLN A 41 -12.20 -1.94 -18.22
N MET A 42 -12.01 -3.21 -18.62
CA MET A 42 -12.16 -4.36 -17.72
C MET A 42 -10.99 -4.54 -16.75
N LEU A 43 -9.87 -3.85 -16.96
CA LEU A 43 -8.70 -3.88 -16.07
C LEU A 43 -8.80 -2.85 -14.95
N ILE A 44 -9.43 -1.71 -15.23
CA ILE A 44 -9.60 -0.63 -14.25
C ILE A 44 -10.41 -1.15 -13.07
N GLY A 45 -9.90 -0.91 -11.85
CA GLY A 45 -10.53 -1.35 -10.61
C GLY A 45 -10.17 -2.77 -10.15
N ARG A 46 -9.43 -3.55 -10.94
CA ARG A 46 -8.89 -4.84 -10.46
C ARG A 46 -7.86 -4.61 -9.36
N VAL A 47 -7.88 -5.48 -8.36
CA VAL A 47 -6.93 -5.47 -7.26
C VAL A 47 -5.95 -6.62 -7.43
N VAL A 48 -4.67 -6.28 -7.43
CA VAL A 48 -3.55 -7.22 -7.46
C VAL A 48 -3.00 -7.34 -6.05
N GLU A 49 -2.83 -8.57 -5.60
CA GLU A 49 -2.11 -8.88 -4.37
C GLU A 49 -0.64 -9.12 -4.71
N ALA A 50 0.25 -8.44 -4.01
CA ALA A 50 1.69 -8.66 -4.10
C ALA A 50 2.30 -8.67 -2.70
N THR A 51 3.41 -9.36 -2.52
CA THR A 51 4.14 -9.32 -1.26
C THR A 51 5.21 -8.24 -1.30
N LEU A 52 5.64 -7.73 -0.14
CA LEU A 52 6.76 -6.80 -0.11
C LEU A 52 8.07 -7.45 -0.58
N TYR A 53 8.19 -8.78 -0.45
CA TYR A 53 9.29 -9.55 -1.02
C TYR A 53 9.40 -9.35 -2.54
N ASP A 54 8.28 -9.35 -3.25
CA ASP A 54 8.28 -9.18 -4.72
C ASP A 54 8.76 -7.78 -5.15
N ILE A 55 8.68 -6.80 -4.24
CA ILE A 55 9.08 -5.41 -4.47
C ILE A 55 10.53 -5.14 -4.03
N THR A 56 10.97 -5.70 -2.90
CA THR A 56 12.30 -5.37 -2.35
C THR A 56 13.33 -6.48 -2.52
N GLY A 57 12.91 -7.70 -2.83
CA GLY A 57 13.78 -8.89 -2.84
C GLY A 57 14.17 -9.41 -1.46
N ASP A 58 13.72 -8.76 -0.38
CA ASP A 58 14.06 -9.12 0.99
C ASP A 58 13.10 -10.16 1.58
N PHE A 59 13.62 -11.35 1.89
CA PHE A 59 12.82 -12.48 2.39
C PHE A 59 12.18 -12.21 3.76
N SER A 60 12.79 -11.34 4.58
CA SER A 60 12.29 -10.95 5.90
C SER A 60 10.88 -10.36 5.85
N HIS A 61 10.50 -9.75 4.73
CA HIS A 61 9.23 -9.03 4.58
C HIS A 61 8.14 -9.84 3.86
N HIS A 62 8.32 -11.15 3.71
CA HIS A 62 7.33 -12.01 3.05
C HIS A 62 5.95 -12.02 3.75
N TYR A 63 5.91 -11.71 5.05
CA TYR A 63 4.67 -11.66 5.81
C TYR A 63 3.76 -10.46 5.47
N LEU A 64 4.25 -9.49 4.68
CA LEU A 64 3.51 -8.30 4.29
C LEU A 64 2.83 -8.50 2.94
N LYS A 65 1.50 -8.53 2.96
CA LYS A 65 0.66 -8.53 1.76
C LYS A 65 0.23 -7.10 1.45
N MET A 66 0.33 -6.74 0.19
CA MET A 66 -0.03 -5.42 -0.32
C MET A 66 -1.08 -5.57 -1.40
N PHE A 67 -2.03 -4.64 -1.41
CA PHE A 67 -3.11 -4.61 -2.37
C PHE A 67 -2.98 -3.36 -3.24
N PHE A 68 -2.84 -3.58 -4.53
CA PHE A 68 -2.69 -2.54 -5.55
C PHE A 68 -3.91 -2.54 -6.45
N GLN A 69 -4.55 -1.39 -6.63
CA GLN A 69 -5.70 -1.24 -7.52
C GLN A 69 -5.26 -0.59 -8.82
N ILE A 70 -5.60 -1.19 -9.97
CA ILE A 70 -5.33 -0.58 -11.28
C ILE A 70 -6.25 0.63 -11.47
N ASN A 71 -5.65 1.79 -11.78
CA ASN A 71 -6.39 3.03 -12.01
C ASN A 71 -6.29 3.49 -13.46
N THR A 72 -5.06 3.61 -13.97
CA THR A 72 -4.79 4.11 -15.32
C THR A 72 -4.01 3.09 -16.13
N ILE A 73 -4.24 3.09 -17.45
CA ILE A 73 -3.58 2.23 -18.41
C ILE A 73 -2.90 3.12 -19.42
N GLU A 74 -1.61 2.90 -19.64
CA GLU A 74 -0.78 3.59 -20.61
C GLU A 74 -0.28 2.55 -21.61
N GLY A 75 -1.02 2.41 -22.71
CA GLY A 75 -0.75 1.39 -23.72
C GLY A 75 -0.85 -0.02 -23.14
N LYS A 76 0.29 -0.72 -23.03
CA LYS A 76 0.35 -2.08 -22.46
C LYS A 76 0.66 -2.11 -20.97
N THR A 77 0.88 -0.96 -20.35
CA THR A 77 1.28 -0.84 -18.96
C THR A 77 0.12 -0.34 -18.11
N ALA A 78 -0.25 -1.09 -17.07
CA ALA A 78 -1.29 -0.72 -16.12
C ALA A 78 -0.62 -0.13 -14.86
N ARG A 79 -0.87 1.15 -14.60
CA ARG A 79 -0.43 1.82 -13.38
C ARG A 79 -1.40 1.54 -12.24
N THR A 80 -0.83 1.28 -11.07
CA THR A 80 -1.59 0.94 -9.88
C THR A 80 -1.54 2.04 -8.83
N LEU A 81 -2.53 2.02 -7.95
CA LEU A 81 -2.65 2.85 -6.76
C LEU A 81 -2.70 1.95 -5.52
N PHE A 82 -2.07 2.38 -4.44
CA PHE A 82 -2.06 1.63 -3.19
C PHE A 82 -3.45 1.62 -2.54
N LYS A 83 -4.03 0.43 -2.38
CA LYS A 83 -5.34 0.25 -1.74
C LYS A 83 -5.21 -0.06 -0.25
N GLY A 84 -4.18 -0.82 0.13
CA GLY A 84 -3.96 -1.19 1.52
C GLY A 84 -2.87 -2.23 1.69
N HIS A 85 -2.49 -2.45 2.94
CA HIS A 85 -1.62 -3.56 3.34
C HIS A 85 -2.31 -4.42 4.39
N GLU A 86 -1.88 -5.67 4.48
CA GLU A 86 -2.32 -6.61 5.50
C GLU A 86 -1.16 -7.52 5.90
N TYR A 87 -1.04 -7.78 7.20
CA TYR A 87 -0.15 -8.83 7.68
C TYR A 87 -0.75 -10.20 7.36
N SER A 88 0.13 -11.15 7.02
CA SER A 88 -0.28 -12.54 6.85
C SER A 88 -0.87 -13.10 8.15
N ARG A 89 -1.85 -13.99 8.00
CA ARG A 89 -2.63 -14.53 9.12
C ARG A 89 -1.77 -15.40 10.02
N ASP A 90 -0.91 -16.20 9.43
CA ASP A 90 0.14 -17.00 10.07
C ASP A 90 1.08 -16.14 10.91
N TYR A 91 1.60 -15.05 10.37
CA TYR A 91 2.45 -14.12 11.12
C TYR A 91 1.73 -13.48 12.32
N LEU A 92 0.48 -13.02 12.15
CA LEU A 92 -0.29 -12.49 13.27
C LEU A 92 -0.56 -13.54 14.36
N ARG A 93 -0.77 -14.80 13.98
CA ARG A 93 -1.00 -15.90 14.93
C ARG A 93 0.26 -16.30 15.68
N SER A 94 1.43 -16.28 15.02
CA SER A 94 2.71 -16.63 15.67
C SER A 94 3.13 -15.61 16.72
N LEU A 95 2.73 -14.35 16.50
CA LEU A 95 2.99 -13.23 17.40
C LEU A 95 2.12 -13.24 18.66
N VAL A 96 0.84 -13.63 18.54
CA VAL A 96 -0.10 -13.67 19.66
C VAL A 96 0.12 -14.94 20.50
N ARG A 97 0.55 -14.77 21.76
CA ARG A 97 0.78 -15.86 22.71
C ARG A 97 -0.19 -15.83 23.87
N ARG A 98 -0.25 -16.93 24.63
CA ARG A 98 -0.98 -16.98 25.91
C ARG A 98 -0.20 -16.21 26.98
N ARG A 99 -0.90 -15.69 27.98
CA ARG A 99 -0.36 -14.89 29.10
C ARG A 99 0.29 -13.55 28.72
N THR A 100 0.10 -13.10 27.49
CA THR A 100 0.46 -11.76 27.01
C THR A 100 -0.78 -10.95 26.68
N THR A 101 -0.67 -9.64 26.72
CA THR A 101 -1.76 -8.73 26.31
C THR A 101 -1.52 -8.25 24.88
N LYS A 102 -2.60 -8.19 24.10
CA LYS A 102 -2.61 -7.57 22.78
C LYS A 102 -3.37 -6.25 22.86
N VAL A 103 -2.68 -5.16 22.56
CA VAL A 103 -3.29 -3.83 22.50
C VAL A 103 -3.50 -3.48 21.05
N ASP A 104 -4.76 -3.41 20.63
CA ASP A 104 -5.12 -2.92 19.29
C ASP A 104 -5.59 -1.47 19.35
N GLY A 105 -5.27 -0.72 18.30
CA GLY A 105 -5.81 0.60 18.01
C GLY A 105 -6.33 0.64 16.56
N LEU A 106 -7.53 1.20 16.38
CA LEU A 106 -8.11 1.45 15.07
C LEU A 106 -8.26 2.96 14.89
N PHE A 107 -7.55 3.52 13.92
CA PHE A 107 -7.50 4.96 13.71
C PHE A 107 -7.94 5.31 12.29
N ASN A 108 -8.81 6.31 12.19
CA ASN A 108 -9.15 6.95 10.92
C ASN A 108 -8.29 8.21 10.79
N LEU A 109 -7.64 8.36 9.64
CA LEU A 109 -6.66 9.40 9.40
C LEU A 109 -7.00 10.10 8.08
N SER A 110 -6.68 11.38 8.05
CA SER A 110 -6.59 12.14 6.80
C SER A 110 -5.12 12.48 6.60
N THR A 111 -4.61 12.15 5.42
CA THR A 111 -3.28 12.61 5.00
C THR A 111 -3.34 14.05 4.53
N LYS A 112 -2.17 14.67 4.36
CA LYS A 112 -2.03 16.02 3.81
C LYS A 112 -2.69 16.17 2.43
N ASP A 113 -2.64 15.12 1.61
CA ASP A 113 -3.18 15.12 0.25
C ASP A 113 -4.70 14.83 0.21
N GLY A 114 -5.36 14.79 1.37
CA GLY A 114 -6.80 14.57 1.48
C GLY A 114 -7.25 13.11 1.39
N PHE A 115 -6.34 12.15 1.28
CA PHE A 115 -6.70 10.72 1.31
C PHE A 115 -7.11 10.31 2.72
N LYS A 116 -8.24 9.59 2.80
CA LYS A 116 -8.75 9.03 4.04
C LYS A 116 -8.30 7.59 4.20
N LEU A 117 -7.48 7.34 5.22
CA LEU A 117 -6.91 6.04 5.54
C LEU A 117 -7.51 5.52 6.85
N ARG A 118 -7.68 4.21 6.95
CA ARG A 118 -7.94 3.52 8.22
C ARG A 118 -6.82 2.55 8.51
N ILE A 119 -6.24 2.68 9.70
CA ILE A 119 -5.09 1.89 10.13
C ILE A 119 -5.46 1.12 11.37
N SER A 120 -5.14 -0.17 11.36
CA SER A 120 -5.16 -1.04 12.52
C SER A 120 -3.73 -1.28 12.98
N VAL A 121 -3.39 -0.82 14.17
CA VAL A 121 -2.07 -1.06 14.80
C VAL A 121 -2.24 -2.04 15.95
N SER A 122 -1.28 -2.95 16.09
CA SER A 122 -1.25 -3.91 17.19
C SER A 122 0.10 -3.84 17.89
N ALA A 123 0.07 -3.61 19.20
CA ALA A 123 1.22 -3.83 20.08
C ALA A 123 1.02 -5.08 20.92
N LEU A 124 2.11 -5.83 21.07
CA LEU A 124 2.14 -7.08 21.80
C LEU A 124 3.14 -6.96 22.94
N THR A 125 2.65 -7.16 24.16
CA THR A 125 3.46 -7.08 25.37
C THR A 125 4.14 -8.41 25.68
N LEU A 126 5.24 -8.35 26.44
CA LEU A 126 5.92 -9.55 26.97
C LEU A 126 5.15 -10.18 28.13
N SER A 127 4.45 -9.38 28.93
CA SER A 127 3.68 -9.80 30.10
C SER A 127 2.25 -9.25 30.06
N ARG A 128 1.39 -9.76 30.94
CA ARG A 128 0.05 -9.21 31.12
C ARG A 128 0.14 -7.83 31.75
N ILE A 129 -0.43 -6.82 31.09
CA ILE A 129 -0.46 -5.44 31.57
C ILE A 129 -1.80 -5.08 32.19
N LYS A 130 -1.82 -3.97 32.94
CA LYS A 130 -3.05 -3.40 33.51
C LYS A 130 -3.86 -2.69 32.43
N THR A 131 -5.17 -2.65 32.59
CA THR A 131 -6.09 -1.95 31.66
C THR A 131 -5.80 -0.45 31.55
N SER A 132 -5.25 0.18 32.60
CA SER A 132 -4.80 1.59 32.55
C SER A 132 -3.62 1.78 31.59
N GLN A 133 -2.64 0.87 31.63
CA GLN A 133 -1.49 0.89 30.72
C GLN A 133 -1.91 0.64 29.27
N GLU A 134 -2.91 -0.24 29.05
CA GLU A 134 -3.47 -0.46 27.70
C GLU A 134 -4.05 0.82 27.11
N LYS A 135 -4.79 1.61 27.91
CA LYS A 135 -5.38 2.88 27.46
C LYS A 135 -4.29 3.90 27.10
N ILE A 136 -3.28 4.05 27.96
CA ILE A 136 -2.15 4.95 27.72
C ILE A 136 -1.42 4.59 26.42
N ILE A 137 -1.17 3.29 26.17
CA ILE A 137 -0.54 2.83 24.92
C ILE A 137 -1.40 3.17 23.70
N ARG A 138 -2.73 3.02 23.78
CA ARG A 138 -3.62 3.40 22.66
C ARG A 138 -3.60 4.89 22.38
N GLU A 139 -3.61 5.72 23.42
CA GLU A 139 -3.53 7.18 23.28
C GLU A 139 -2.19 7.62 22.69
N MET A 140 -1.08 7.00 23.09
CA MET A 140 0.23 7.28 22.50
C MET A 140 0.29 6.87 21.02
N MET A 141 -0.23 5.69 20.66
CA MET A 141 -0.34 5.28 19.26
C MET A 141 -1.14 6.29 18.44
N GLU A 142 -2.28 6.74 18.97
CA GLU A 142 -3.14 7.69 18.28
C GLU A 142 -2.43 8.99 17.97
N LYS A 143 -1.71 9.56 18.96
CA LYS A 143 -0.95 10.80 18.81
C LYS A 143 0.12 10.68 17.73
N ILE A 144 1.01 9.70 17.84
CA ILE A 144 2.12 9.51 16.89
C ILE A 144 1.61 9.33 15.46
N ILE A 145 0.55 8.51 15.29
CA ILE A 145 0.02 8.22 13.97
C ILE A 145 -0.66 9.44 13.36
N LYS A 146 -1.41 10.22 14.16
CA LYS A 146 -2.02 11.47 13.70
C LYS A 146 -0.97 12.51 13.32
N ASP A 147 0.07 12.67 14.13
CA ASP A 147 1.15 13.62 13.87
C ASP A 147 1.89 13.27 12.57
N LYS A 148 2.20 11.99 12.35
CA LYS A 148 2.82 11.50 11.12
C LYS A 148 1.91 11.65 9.90
N ALA A 149 0.62 11.38 10.05
CA ALA A 149 -0.36 11.53 8.96
C ALA A 149 -0.58 12.99 8.55
N ALA A 150 -0.48 13.93 9.50
CA ALA A 150 -0.57 15.36 9.21
C ALA A 150 0.69 15.92 8.53
N ALA A 151 1.86 15.37 8.85
CA ALA A 151 3.14 15.84 8.30
C ALA A 151 3.42 15.31 6.88
N LEU A 152 3.07 14.05 6.60
CA LEU A 152 3.49 13.33 5.40
C LEU A 152 2.43 13.28 4.30
N THR A 153 2.90 13.20 3.05
CA THR A 153 2.08 12.83 1.89
C THR A 153 1.76 11.33 1.90
N LEU A 154 0.78 10.89 1.11
CA LEU A 154 0.39 9.48 1.06
C LEU A 154 1.57 8.57 0.69
N ASP A 155 2.38 8.95 -0.29
CA ASP A 155 3.49 8.14 -0.79
C ASP A 155 4.54 7.91 0.30
N GLN A 156 4.95 9.00 0.96
CA GLN A 156 5.90 8.96 2.07
C GLN A 156 5.35 8.17 3.25
N PHE A 157 4.08 8.39 3.57
CA PHE A 157 3.42 7.73 4.68
C PHE A 157 3.31 6.21 4.48
N VAL A 158 2.99 5.76 3.26
CA VAL A 158 2.98 4.33 2.91
C VAL A 158 4.39 3.74 2.99
N GLN A 159 5.42 4.46 2.54
CA GLN A 159 6.79 4.00 2.64
C GLN A 159 7.25 3.85 4.11
N GLU A 160 6.99 4.85 4.97
CA GLU A 160 7.33 4.77 6.40
C GLU A 160 6.55 3.66 7.14
N MET A 161 5.30 3.43 6.72
CA MET A 161 4.45 2.37 7.25
C MET A 161 5.01 0.99 6.92
N VAL A 162 5.43 0.80 5.66
CA VAL A 162 5.92 -0.48 5.13
C VAL A 162 7.31 -0.80 5.66
N LEU A 163 8.20 0.20 5.74
CA LEU A 163 9.54 0.06 6.33
C LEU A 163 9.52 -0.05 7.86
N GLY A 164 8.36 0.15 8.51
CA GLY A 164 8.22 -0.02 9.96
C GLY A 164 8.81 1.12 10.80
N LYS A 165 9.07 2.30 10.22
CA LYS A 165 9.53 3.49 10.98
C LYS A 165 8.48 3.94 11.99
N ILE A 166 7.21 3.99 11.57
CA ILE A 166 6.08 4.32 12.45
C ILE A 166 5.98 3.30 13.61
N ALA A 167 6.20 2.02 13.33
CA ALA A 167 6.16 0.98 14.35
C ALA A 167 7.31 1.13 15.36
N SER A 168 8.48 1.55 14.89
CA SER A 168 9.67 1.79 15.72
C SER A 168 9.49 3.01 16.63
N ASP A 169 8.92 4.10 16.10
CA ASP A 169 8.59 5.30 16.88
C ASP A 169 7.59 4.97 18.01
N ILE A 170 6.54 4.20 17.69
CA ILE A 170 5.58 3.71 18.68
C ILE A 170 6.27 2.81 19.71
N TYR A 171 7.16 1.91 19.28
CA TYR A 171 7.87 1.00 20.18
C TYR A 171 8.70 1.76 21.22
N ASN A 172 9.45 2.78 20.78
CA ASN A 172 10.33 3.57 21.64
C ASN A 172 9.55 4.31 22.73
N GLN A 173 8.42 4.93 22.38
CA GLN A 173 7.57 5.62 23.36
C GLN A 173 6.84 4.63 24.27
N ALA A 174 6.28 3.57 23.71
CA ALA A 174 5.47 2.63 24.47
C ALA A 174 6.29 1.71 25.40
N LYS A 175 7.60 1.52 25.13
CA LYS A 175 8.53 0.81 26.02
C LYS A 175 8.64 1.44 27.42
N LEU A 176 8.42 2.76 27.54
CA LEU A 176 8.43 3.46 28.84
C LEU A 176 7.27 3.03 29.75
N VAL A 177 6.13 2.66 29.15
CA VAL A 177 4.92 2.29 29.89
C VAL A 177 4.89 0.79 30.20
N ALA A 178 5.26 -0.04 29.21
CA ALA A 178 5.24 -1.48 29.34
C ALA A 178 6.30 -2.17 28.48
N PRO A 179 6.82 -3.33 28.91
CA PRO A 179 7.73 -4.12 28.10
C PRO A 179 7.01 -4.71 26.87
N LEU A 180 7.36 -4.22 25.69
CA LEU A 180 6.82 -4.65 24.41
C LEU A 180 7.75 -5.64 23.72
N ARG A 181 7.15 -6.64 23.06
CA ARG A 181 7.84 -7.62 22.23
C ARG A 181 7.85 -7.21 20.77
N HIS A 182 6.70 -6.81 20.26
CA HIS A 182 6.52 -6.44 18.86
C HIS A 182 5.43 -5.38 18.74
N VAL A 183 5.68 -4.40 17.89
CA VAL A 183 4.71 -3.41 17.44
C VAL A 183 4.68 -3.49 15.93
N GLY A 184 3.48 -3.53 15.37
CA GLY A 184 3.31 -3.62 13.93
C GLY A 184 1.98 -3.04 13.49
N ILE A 185 1.94 -2.61 12.25
CA ILE A 185 0.72 -2.13 11.63
C ILE A 185 0.06 -3.34 10.98
N ARG A 186 -1.06 -3.80 11.54
CA ARG A 186 -1.72 -5.03 11.12
C ARG A 186 -2.37 -4.88 9.74
N LYS A 187 -3.03 -3.75 9.51
CA LYS A 187 -3.84 -3.51 8.32
C LYS A 187 -3.94 -2.02 8.03
N SER A 188 -3.79 -1.63 6.77
CA SER A 188 -4.29 -0.34 6.29
C SER A 188 -5.34 -0.54 5.22
N LYS A 189 -6.30 0.38 5.19
CA LYS A 189 -7.32 0.47 4.14
C LYS A 189 -7.40 1.91 3.68
N LEU A 190 -7.31 2.12 2.38
CA LEU A 190 -7.73 3.36 1.76
C LEU A 190 -9.26 3.37 1.67
N ILE A 191 -9.89 4.33 2.35
CA ILE A 191 -11.35 4.46 2.40
C ILE A 191 -11.83 5.33 1.23
N ALA A 192 -11.17 6.46 1.03
CA ALA A 192 -11.49 7.39 -0.04
C ALA A 192 -10.19 7.90 -0.66
N ALA A 193 -10.06 7.69 -1.97
CA ALA A 193 -9.22 8.54 -2.78
C ALA A 193 -9.97 9.87 -2.97
N PRO A 194 -9.29 11.03 -2.88
CA PRO A 194 -9.86 12.29 -3.33
C PRO A 194 -10.34 12.14 -4.76
N THR A 195 -11.59 12.53 -5.02
CA THR A 195 -12.17 12.57 -6.37
C THR A 195 -11.45 13.57 -7.28
N GLU A 196 -10.71 14.50 -6.68
CA GLU A 196 -9.86 15.45 -7.39
C GLU A 196 -8.41 15.01 -7.19
N LEU A 197 -7.83 14.43 -8.24
CA LEU A 197 -6.38 14.49 -8.41
C LEU A 197 -6.04 15.99 -8.48
N PRO A 198 -5.34 16.61 -7.51
CA PRO A 198 -4.53 17.74 -7.89
C PRO A 198 -3.59 17.19 -8.96
N LYS A 199 -3.75 17.70 -10.19
CA LYS A 199 -2.83 17.51 -11.30
C LYS A 199 -1.43 17.41 -10.72
N ALA A 200 -0.70 16.37 -11.13
CA ALA A 200 0.75 16.36 -11.06
C ALA A 200 1.23 17.79 -11.31
N ALA A 201 1.88 18.40 -10.30
CA ALA A 201 2.68 19.57 -10.56
C ALA A 201 3.61 19.15 -11.71
N PRO A 202 3.57 19.85 -12.85
CA PRO A 202 4.31 19.44 -14.02
C PRO A 202 5.78 19.35 -13.63
N ALA A 203 6.38 18.19 -13.86
CA ALA A 203 7.82 18.07 -13.89
C ALA A 203 8.33 19.13 -14.90
N PRO A 204 9.22 20.05 -14.52
CA PRO A 204 9.87 20.91 -15.49
C PRO A 204 10.87 20.07 -16.30
N ALA A 205 10.44 19.63 -17.47
CA ALA A 205 11.26 19.53 -18.67
C ALA A 205 10.61 20.54 -19.62
N VAL A 206 11.28 21.55 -20.18
CA VAL A 206 12.39 21.47 -21.13
C VAL A 206 13.04 22.87 -21.19
N GLU A 207 14.38 22.94 -21.11
CA GLU A 207 15.16 23.98 -21.81
C GLU A 207 16.50 23.35 -22.18
N ALA A 208 16.48 22.63 -23.30
CA ALA A 208 17.64 22.19 -24.06
C ALA A 208 17.25 22.19 -25.55
N GLU A 209 17.35 23.37 -26.17
CA GLU A 209 17.53 23.72 -27.60
C GLU A 209 17.62 25.26 -27.57
N GLU A 210 18.61 25.99 -28.09
CA GLU A 210 19.43 25.81 -29.29
C GLU A 210 20.69 26.69 -29.18
N ALA A 211 21.68 26.38 -30.03
CA ALA A 211 22.93 27.09 -30.22
C ALA A 211 22.76 28.54 -30.73
N GLU A 212 23.66 29.45 -30.34
CA GLU A 212 24.49 30.22 -31.29
C GLU A 212 25.59 30.99 -30.54
N ALA A 213 26.84 30.74 -30.93
CA ALA A 213 27.92 31.68 -30.71
C ALA A 213 27.63 32.97 -31.50
N PRO A 214 28.15 34.13 -31.05
CA PRO A 214 28.54 35.16 -31.98
C PRO A 214 30.05 35.42 -31.91
N PRO A 215 30.67 35.71 -33.07
CA PRO A 215 32.09 36.01 -33.18
C PRO A 215 32.38 37.47 -32.81
N ALA A 216 33.51 37.69 -32.15
CA ALA A 216 34.38 38.87 -32.28
C ALA A 216 35.68 38.62 -31.52
#